data_AF-A0A2E9MIS7-F1
#
_entry.id   AF-A0A2E9MIS7-F1
#
_cell.length_a   1.000
_cell.length_b   1.000
_cell.length_c   1.000
_cell.angle_alpha   90.00
_cell.angle_beta   90.00
_cell.angle_gamma   90.00
#
_symmetry.space_group_name_H-M   'P 1'
#
loop_
_entity.id
_entity.type
_entity.pdbx_description
1 polymer ?
#
loop_
_entity_poly.entity_id
_entity_poly.type
_entity_poly.pdbx_seq_one_letter_code
_entity_poly.pdbx_strand_id
1 'polypeptide(L)'
;MSDHALDGTLHKFAHQMWVFQGENQGLLMDRQIYVEPMTSPTAGIQEAIDSLQEQGGRVHIPAGRWHLSRSICLPSGVSLVGDGPATVLHISPLKVARLAKAVRKGGRVLTLKGKVPYRVGQEIGISDEVLSGWRGTHGIVEAIKGQRVHLSARFNRGLSVADDAKAVSLFPAITADGATDAELANFTIRGPKGYKGKWWDFTYSAIHLVSCQRVRVTNVTVFEWPSDGIGVQRGSDVQVSQCQSHGCRGHGFHPGTGLARSVWSHNIGKGNGGDGFFFCARVHHSTCSDSVFSENGLAGIGGVARGGDHHNIISDNVCSYNQKWGIEATRGDEQIITGNLVLSNSQERAGEFPGIRLHDMERNVVTSNRLADDQNEPTQTQGIVESGATDYNLISSNLCAGMKQGVIIVGAHSRAEGNLT
;
A
#
# COMPACT_ATOMS: atom_id res chain seq x y z
N MET A 1 25.37 60.52 24.76
CA MET A 1 24.43 61.09 25.74
C MET A 1 23.17 61.43 24.97
N SER A 2 22.02 60.77 25.16
CA SER A 2 21.66 59.69 26.11
C SER A 2 20.39 58.96 25.60
N ASP A 3 20.27 57.66 25.90
CA ASP A 3 19.10 56.87 26.38
C ASP A 3 17.66 57.40 26.15
N HIS A 4 16.57 56.63 25.94
CA HIS A 4 16.22 55.19 25.98
C HIS A 4 14.78 55.04 25.35
N ALA A 5 14.13 53.91 25.03
CA ALA A 5 14.41 52.47 24.91
C ALA A 5 13.25 51.82 24.06
N LEU A 6 12.84 50.56 24.33
CA LEU A 6 11.74 49.76 23.72
C LEU A 6 12.00 49.31 22.27
N ASP A 7 12.42 48.07 21.96
CA ASP A 7 11.87 46.72 22.25
C ASP A 7 10.66 46.32 21.37
N GLY A 8 10.64 45.07 20.89
CA GLY A 8 9.58 44.55 19.98
C GLY A 8 10.05 43.63 18.85
N THR A 9 10.71 42.52 19.17
CA THR A 9 10.81 41.25 18.39
C THR A 9 10.29 41.21 16.93
N LEU A 10 11.20 41.11 15.96
CA LEU A 10 10.90 40.72 14.58
C LEU A 10 11.03 39.19 14.40
N HIS A 11 9.93 38.52 14.07
CA HIS A 11 9.89 37.07 13.85
C HIS A 11 10.74 36.65 12.64
N LYS A 12 11.82 35.91 12.90
CA LYS A 12 12.41 35.00 11.90
C LYS A 12 11.62 33.69 11.89
N PHE A 13 10.77 33.49 10.90
CA PHE A 13 10.22 32.17 10.61
C PHE A 13 11.32 31.29 10.01
N ALA A 14 12.05 30.59 10.86
CA ALA A 14 12.96 29.55 10.43
C ALA A 14 12.15 28.28 10.10
N HIS A 15 12.41 27.69 8.93
CA HIS A 15 11.94 26.34 8.63
C HIS A 15 12.53 25.36 9.66
N GLN A 16 11.69 24.82 10.54
CA GLN A 16 12.04 23.63 11.32
C GLN A 16 12.02 22.41 10.38
N MET A 17 13.14 22.22 9.67
CA MET A 17 13.48 20.90 9.17
C MET A 17 13.61 19.98 10.38
N TRP A 18 12.76 18.94 10.44
CA TRP A 18 12.92 17.84 11.40
C TRP A 18 14.08 16.95 10.99
N VAL A 19 15.30 17.46 11.19
CA VAL A 19 16.51 16.65 11.17
C VAL A 19 16.48 15.79 12.43
N PHE A 20 16.07 14.52 12.28
CA PHE A 20 16.25 13.50 13.31
C PHE A 20 17.74 13.18 13.48
N GLN A 21 18.46 14.07 14.13
CA GLN A 21 19.73 13.78 14.80
C GLN A 21 19.45 13.63 16.30
N GLY A 22 18.83 12.51 16.64
CA GLY A 22 18.63 12.03 18.00
C GLY A 22 19.34 10.69 18.18
N GLU A 23 20.52 10.76 18.79
CA GLU A 23 21.24 9.72 19.56
C GLU A 23 21.15 8.26 19.08
N ASN A 24 22.31 7.74 18.66
CA ASN A 24 22.49 6.34 18.29
C ASN A 24 22.76 5.47 19.54
N GLN A 25 22.32 4.20 19.47
CA GLN A 25 22.68 3.06 20.33
C GLN A 25 22.07 2.98 21.75
N GLY A 26 21.20 1.99 21.96
CA GLY A 26 20.71 1.68 23.31
C GLY A 26 19.69 0.57 23.54
N LEU A 27 19.52 -0.44 22.67
CA LEU A 27 18.99 -1.81 22.97
C LEU A 27 18.57 -2.58 21.68
N LEU A 28 19.55 -3.11 20.96
CA LEU A 28 19.45 -4.30 20.10
C LEU A 28 20.88 -4.79 19.84
N MET A 29 21.55 -5.26 20.89
CA MET A 29 22.95 -5.70 20.78
C MET A 29 23.07 -7.04 20.01
N ASP A 30 23.83 -6.96 18.93
CA ASP A 30 24.75 -7.96 18.38
C ASP A 30 24.23 -9.30 17.81
N ARG A 31 22.96 -9.69 17.99
CA ARG A 31 22.46 -10.92 17.34
C ARG A 31 22.04 -10.67 15.88
N GLN A 32 23.03 -10.70 14.98
CA GLN A 32 22.82 -10.79 13.53
C GLN A 32 23.06 -12.21 13.00
N ILE A 33 22.08 -12.74 12.27
CA ILE A 33 22.15 -14.03 11.58
C ILE A 33 22.15 -13.77 10.07
N TYR A 34 23.11 -14.36 9.36
CA TYR A 34 23.16 -14.34 7.91
C TYR A 34 22.38 -15.53 7.37
N VAL A 35 21.49 -15.32 6.40
CA VAL A 35 20.75 -16.42 5.77
C VAL A 35 21.68 -17.24 4.89
N GLU A 36 21.80 -18.53 5.19
CA GLU A 36 22.44 -19.50 4.31
C GLU A 36 21.41 -20.08 3.31
N PRO A 37 21.72 -20.16 2.00
CA PRO A 37 20.83 -20.73 1.00
C PRO A 37 20.43 -22.18 1.31
N MET A 38 19.15 -22.41 1.59
CA MET A 38 18.60 -23.72 1.91
C MET A 38 17.55 -24.18 0.89
N THR A 39 17.48 -25.48 0.62
CA THR A 39 16.36 -26.09 -0.13
C THR A 39 15.12 -26.17 0.76
N SER A 40 14.46 -25.03 1.00
CA SER A 40 13.22 -24.93 1.76
C SER A 40 12.18 -24.03 1.07
N PRO A 41 10.89 -24.06 1.48
CA PRO A 41 9.86 -23.20 0.88
C PRO A 41 10.13 -21.69 1.01
N THR A 42 11.00 -21.30 1.95
CA THR A 42 11.40 -19.93 2.29
C THR A 42 12.89 -19.67 2.04
N ALA A 43 13.58 -20.56 1.31
CA ALA A 43 14.99 -20.47 0.95
C ALA A 43 15.98 -20.30 2.14
N GLY A 44 15.61 -20.77 3.34
CA GLY A 44 16.38 -20.59 4.58
C GLY A 44 16.05 -19.33 5.39
N ILE A 45 15.24 -18.41 4.85
CA ILE A 45 14.97 -17.12 5.48
C ILE A 45 14.10 -17.26 6.74
N GLN A 46 13.03 -18.05 6.67
CA GLN A 46 12.20 -18.32 7.85
C GLN A 46 12.99 -19.09 8.90
N GLU A 47 13.80 -20.05 8.46
CA GLU A 47 14.62 -20.88 9.32
C GLU A 47 15.64 -20.04 10.11
N ALA A 48 16.22 -19.01 9.50
CA ALA A 48 17.04 -18.01 10.18
C ALA A 48 16.24 -17.17 11.19
N ILE A 49 15.03 -16.72 10.84
CA ILE A 49 14.13 -15.99 11.77
C ILE A 49 13.77 -16.86 12.97
N ASP A 50 13.32 -18.10 12.74
CA ASP A 50 12.89 -19.05 13.77
C ASP A 50 14.05 -19.37 14.75
N SER A 51 15.30 -19.32 14.28
CA SER A 51 16.49 -19.53 15.12
C SER A 51 16.80 -18.38 16.09
N LEU A 52 16.24 -17.18 15.89
CA LEU A 52 16.35 -16.07 16.85
C LEU A 52 15.53 -16.31 18.12
N GLN A 53 14.46 -17.11 18.04
CA GLN A 53 13.51 -17.37 19.14
C GLN A 53 12.89 -16.06 19.68
N GLU A 54 12.45 -16.04 20.94
CA GLU A 54 11.77 -14.89 21.58
C GLU A 54 12.67 -13.65 21.75
N GLN A 55 13.97 -13.76 21.49
CA GLN A 55 14.96 -12.71 21.75
C GLN A 55 14.97 -11.61 20.68
N GLY A 56 14.37 -11.87 19.51
CA GLY A 56 14.47 -10.98 18.34
C GLY A 56 15.89 -10.89 17.79
N GLY A 57 16.16 -9.85 17.00
CA GLY A 57 17.46 -9.61 16.37
C GLY A 57 17.37 -9.35 14.87
N ARG A 58 18.51 -9.41 14.19
CA ARG A 58 18.61 -9.10 12.75
C ARG A 58 18.85 -10.34 11.92
N VAL A 59 18.02 -10.55 10.91
CA VAL A 59 18.27 -11.54 9.83
C VAL A 59 18.73 -10.78 8.60
N HIS A 60 19.97 -10.99 8.20
CA HIS A 60 20.56 -10.44 6.99
C HIS A 60 20.40 -11.43 5.83
N ILE A 61 19.82 -10.98 4.72
CA ILE A 61 19.64 -11.76 3.49
C ILE A 61 20.66 -11.26 2.45
N PRO A 62 21.77 -11.99 2.19
CA PRO A 62 22.77 -11.57 1.23
C PRO A 62 22.22 -11.31 -0.18
N ALA A 63 22.94 -10.46 -0.93
CA ALA A 63 22.73 -10.24 -2.36
C ALA A 63 22.60 -11.59 -3.10
N GLY A 64 21.52 -11.74 -3.87
CA GLY A 64 21.17 -13.03 -4.46
C GLY A 64 19.70 -13.14 -4.86
N ARG A 65 19.32 -14.31 -5.38
CA ARG A 65 17.95 -14.62 -5.80
C ARG A 65 17.37 -15.71 -4.92
N TRP A 66 16.37 -15.35 -4.12
CA TRP A 66 15.79 -16.17 -3.08
C TRP A 66 14.39 -16.60 -3.50
N HIS A 67 14.22 -17.89 -3.84
CA HIS A 67 12.94 -18.37 -4.35
C HIS A 67 11.97 -18.71 -3.21
N LEU A 68 10.85 -17.99 -3.15
CA LEU A 68 9.76 -18.27 -2.23
C LEU A 68 8.67 -19.15 -2.86
N SER A 69 8.20 -20.12 -2.09
CA SER A 69 6.97 -20.89 -2.35
C SER A 69 6.05 -20.98 -1.13
N ARG A 70 6.34 -20.17 -0.10
CA ARG A 70 5.57 -19.92 1.12
C ARG A 70 5.93 -18.51 1.63
N SER A 71 5.03 -17.87 2.36
CA SER A 71 5.26 -16.58 3.03
C SER A 71 6.37 -16.68 4.08
N ILE A 72 7.16 -15.61 4.20
CA ILE A 72 7.98 -15.35 5.40
C ILE A 72 7.09 -14.68 6.45
N CYS A 73 7.00 -15.25 7.64
CA CYS A 73 6.29 -14.70 8.78
C CYS A 73 7.27 -13.88 9.65
N LEU A 74 7.05 -12.57 9.74
CA LEU A 74 7.86 -11.65 10.55
C LEU A 74 7.28 -11.54 11.98
N PRO A 75 8.01 -11.97 13.03
CA PRO A 75 7.59 -11.80 14.42
C PRO A 75 8.02 -10.43 14.98
N SER A 76 7.60 -10.13 16.21
CA SER A 76 8.06 -8.94 16.95
C SER A 76 9.58 -8.95 17.18
N GLY A 77 10.19 -7.76 17.26
CA GLY A 77 11.61 -7.60 17.58
C GLY A 77 12.60 -8.07 16.50
N VAL A 78 12.12 -8.45 15.31
CA VAL A 78 12.96 -8.95 14.21
C VAL A 78 13.12 -7.93 13.09
N SER A 79 14.36 -7.73 12.67
CA SER A 79 14.74 -6.91 11.51
C SER A 79 15.20 -7.79 10.36
N LEU A 80 14.43 -7.87 9.28
CA LEU A 80 14.78 -8.58 8.06
C LEU A 80 15.38 -7.61 7.05
N VAL A 81 16.68 -7.74 6.76
CA VAL A 81 17.43 -6.72 5.98
C VAL A 81 18.26 -7.35 4.86
N GLY A 82 18.18 -6.82 3.64
CA GLY A 82 19.02 -7.26 2.51
C GLY A 82 20.16 -6.30 2.16
N ASP A 83 20.83 -6.60 1.04
CA ASP A 83 21.89 -5.79 0.41
C ASP A 83 21.33 -4.84 -0.67
N GLY A 84 20.18 -4.24 -0.38
CA GLY A 84 19.48 -3.33 -1.30
C GLY A 84 18.88 -4.06 -2.52
N PRO A 85 18.84 -3.42 -3.70
CA PRO A 85 18.24 -4.01 -4.90
C PRO A 85 18.86 -5.35 -5.36
N ALA A 86 20.05 -5.71 -4.87
CA ALA A 86 20.73 -6.97 -5.18
C ALA A 86 20.14 -8.18 -4.44
N THR A 87 19.45 -7.99 -3.31
CA THR A 87 18.69 -9.06 -2.63
C THR A 87 17.30 -9.14 -3.24
N VAL A 88 17.00 -10.24 -3.96
CA VAL A 88 15.75 -10.41 -4.72
C VAL A 88 14.97 -11.63 -4.23
N LEU A 89 13.91 -11.39 -3.47
CA LEU A 89 12.89 -12.40 -3.13
C LEU A 89 11.95 -12.58 -4.32
N HIS A 90 11.69 -13.80 -4.78
CA HIS A 90 10.79 -14.01 -5.93
C HIS A 90 9.97 -15.29 -5.90
N ILE A 91 8.77 -15.23 -6.47
CA ILE A 91 7.90 -16.39 -6.68
C ILE A 91 8.02 -16.95 -8.11
N SER A 92 7.49 -18.16 -8.31
CA SER A 92 7.39 -18.80 -9.63
C SER A 92 6.11 -18.34 -10.36
N PRO A 93 6.00 -18.53 -11.69
CA PRO A 93 4.73 -18.39 -12.42
C PRO A 93 3.59 -19.15 -11.73
N LEU A 94 2.43 -18.49 -11.60
CA LEU A 94 1.33 -19.00 -10.78
C LEU A 94 0.74 -20.30 -11.35
N LYS A 95 0.67 -21.33 -10.51
CA LYS A 95 -0.01 -22.59 -10.80
C LYS A 95 -1.45 -22.51 -10.31
N VAL A 96 -2.42 -22.59 -11.22
CA VAL A 96 -3.85 -22.55 -10.90
C VAL A 96 -4.46 -23.94 -11.02
N ALA A 97 -5.30 -24.34 -10.06
CA ALA A 97 -6.06 -25.57 -10.11
C ALA A 97 -7.50 -25.34 -9.62
N ARG A 98 -8.49 -25.66 -10.45
CA ARG A 98 -9.92 -25.54 -10.12
C ARG A 98 -10.34 -26.59 -9.08
N LEU A 99 -11.25 -26.21 -8.19
CA LEU A 99 -11.88 -27.15 -7.26
C LEU A 99 -12.81 -28.11 -8.02
N ALA A 100 -12.78 -29.39 -7.63
CA ALA A 100 -13.69 -30.44 -8.08
C ALA A 100 -14.93 -30.56 -7.19
N LYS A 101 -14.87 -30.04 -5.95
CA LYS A 101 -15.96 -30.04 -4.98
C LYS A 101 -15.98 -28.72 -4.22
N ALA A 102 -17.16 -28.21 -3.91
CA ALA A 102 -17.34 -27.03 -3.07
C ALA A 102 -16.80 -27.27 -1.66
N VAL A 103 -16.35 -26.21 -1.00
CA VAL A 103 -15.86 -26.24 0.38
C VAL A 103 -16.75 -25.41 1.30
N ARG A 104 -16.79 -25.74 2.60
CA ARG A 104 -17.54 -25.01 3.63
C ARG A 104 -16.59 -24.22 4.53
N LYS A 105 -17.07 -23.08 5.05
CA LYS A 105 -16.35 -22.28 6.06
C LYS A 105 -15.86 -23.17 7.21
N GLY A 106 -14.64 -22.94 7.68
CA GLY A 106 -14.02 -23.71 8.77
C GLY A 106 -13.40 -25.04 8.35
N GLY A 107 -13.69 -25.55 7.15
CA GLY A 107 -12.99 -26.71 6.58
C GLY A 107 -11.52 -26.42 6.27
N ARG A 108 -10.73 -27.48 6.05
CA ARG A 108 -9.29 -27.39 5.70
C ARG A 108 -8.86 -28.28 4.53
N VAL A 109 -9.81 -29.00 3.93
CA VAL A 109 -9.52 -29.97 2.87
C VAL A 109 -10.30 -29.59 1.63
N LEU A 110 -9.57 -29.36 0.54
CA LEU A 110 -10.12 -29.10 -0.79
C LEU A 110 -9.85 -30.29 -1.70
N THR A 111 -10.67 -30.47 -2.73
CA THR A 111 -10.47 -31.48 -3.77
C THR A 111 -10.28 -30.75 -5.09
N LEU A 112 -9.16 -30.97 -5.77
CA LEU A 112 -8.84 -30.33 -7.06
C LEU A 112 -9.28 -31.19 -8.23
N LYS A 113 -9.51 -30.57 -9.39
CA LYS A 113 -9.70 -31.28 -10.66
C LYS A 113 -8.34 -31.71 -11.23
N GLY A 114 -8.17 -33.01 -11.47
CA GLY A 114 -6.99 -33.56 -12.15
C GLY A 114 -5.74 -33.62 -11.26
N LYS A 115 -4.56 -33.55 -11.87
CA LYS A 115 -3.27 -33.68 -11.15
C LYS A 115 -3.01 -32.43 -10.29
N VAL A 116 -2.80 -32.64 -8.99
CA VAL A 116 -2.41 -31.58 -8.06
C VAL A 116 -1.03 -30.99 -8.47
N PRO A 117 -0.92 -29.68 -8.75
CA PRO A 117 0.33 -29.08 -9.24
C PRO A 117 1.27 -28.56 -8.12
N TYR A 118 0.81 -28.64 -6.87
CA TYR A 118 1.47 -28.17 -5.64
C TYR A 118 2.27 -29.29 -4.96
N ARG A 119 3.14 -28.92 -4.02
CA ARG A 119 3.88 -29.84 -3.14
C ARG A 119 3.57 -29.55 -1.67
N VAL A 120 3.79 -30.54 -0.81
CA VAL A 120 3.76 -30.35 0.65
C VAL A 120 4.80 -29.29 1.06
N GLY A 121 4.46 -28.45 2.03
CA GLY A 121 5.27 -27.32 2.49
C GLY A 121 5.10 -26.02 1.67
N GLN A 122 4.52 -26.08 0.47
CA GLN A 122 4.17 -24.87 -0.29
C GLN A 122 2.92 -24.21 0.27
N GLU A 123 2.82 -22.90 0.13
CA GLU A 123 1.60 -22.14 0.43
C GLU A 123 0.75 -21.94 -0.83
N ILE A 124 -0.57 -22.03 -0.67
CA ILE A 124 -1.53 -21.78 -1.74
C ILE A 124 -2.65 -20.88 -1.26
N GLY A 125 -3.05 -19.96 -2.14
CA GLY A 125 -4.23 -19.13 -2.04
C GLY A 125 -5.47 -19.83 -2.57
N ILE A 126 -6.63 -19.41 -2.09
CA ILE A 126 -7.95 -19.88 -2.50
C ILE A 126 -8.87 -18.68 -2.69
N SER A 127 -9.51 -18.63 -3.85
CA SER A 127 -10.57 -17.66 -4.16
C SER A 127 -11.61 -18.26 -5.11
N ASP A 128 -12.65 -17.48 -5.36
CA ASP A 128 -13.59 -17.63 -6.47
C ASP A 128 -13.86 -16.24 -7.06
N GLU A 129 -14.70 -16.14 -8.07
CA GLU A 129 -14.96 -14.87 -8.79
C GLU A 129 -15.98 -13.94 -8.09
N VAL A 130 -16.47 -14.28 -6.88
CA VAL A 130 -17.63 -13.60 -6.27
C VAL A 130 -17.28 -12.70 -5.08
N LEU A 131 -16.43 -13.13 -4.14
CA LEU A 131 -16.10 -12.34 -2.94
C LEU A 131 -14.59 -12.21 -2.68
N SER A 132 -14.15 -10.96 -2.51
CA SER A 132 -12.78 -10.58 -2.15
C SER A 132 -12.66 -10.15 -0.66
N GLY A 133 -11.58 -9.45 -0.33
CA GLY A 133 -11.20 -8.94 0.98
C GLY A 133 -10.74 -10.02 1.95
N TRP A 134 -10.96 -9.75 3.25
CA TRP A 134 -10.81 -10.64 4.40
C TRP A 134 -11.49 -12.04 4.30
N ARG A 135 -12.13 -12.34 3.16
CA ARG A 135 -12.74 -13.63 2.82
C ARG A 135 -11.81 -14.52 1.99
N GLY A 136 -10.68 -14.02 1.51
CA GLY A 136 -9.60 -14.84 0.94
C GLY A 136 -9.07 -15.86 1.96
N THR A 137 -8.38 -16.90 1.49
CA THR A 137 -7.70 -17.87 2.37
C THR A 137 -6.44 -18.35 1.70
N HIS A 138 -5.29 -18.07 2.32
CA HIS A 138 -4.02 -18.72 2.00
C HIS A 138 -3.62 -19.67 3.13
N GLY A 139 -2.84 -20.72 2.81
CA GLY A 139 -2.41 -21.70 3.80
C GLY A 139 -1.43 -22.72 3.24
N ILE A 140 -0.65 -23.32 4.15
CA ILE A 140 0.42 -24.27 3.82
C ILE A 140 -0.20 -25.64 3.51
N VAL A 141 0.26 -26.27 2.43
CA VAL A 141 -0.10 -27.64 2.06
C VAL A 141 0.57 -28.62 3.02
N GLU A 142 -0.20 -29.19 3.93
CA GLU A 142 0.25 -30.18 4.92
C GLU A 142 0.32 -31.59 4.34
N ALA A 143 -0.65 -31.96 3.50
CA ALA A 143 -0.71 -33.28 2.88
C ALA A 143 -1.46 -33.28 1.55
N ILE A 144 -1.03 -34.17 0.65
CA ILE A 144 -1.70 -34.44 -0.64
C ILE A 144 -2.07 -35.93 -0.68
N LYS A 145 -3.36 -36.23 -0.86
CA LYS A 145 -3.90 -37.59 -0.95
C LYS A 145 -4.72 -37.73 -2.24
N GLY A 146 -4.05 -38.11 -3.33
CA GLY A 146 -4.62 -38.08 -4.68
C GLY A 146 -5.01 -36.65 -5.07
N GLN A 147 -6.30 -36.42 -5.32
CA GLN A 147 -6.86 -35.08 -5.64
C GLN A 147 -7.15 -34.21 -4.40
N ARG A 148 -7.02 -34.75 -3.18
CA ARG A 148 -7.32 -34.03 -1.93
C ARG A 148 -6.07 -33.32 -1.42
N VAL A 149 -6.20 -32.05 -1.09
CA VAL A 149 -5.15 -31.20 -0.50
C VAL A 149 -5.62 -30.74 0.87
N HIS A 150 -4.80 -31.01 1.89
CA HIS A 150 -5.02 -30.60 3.28
C HIS A 150 -4.19 -29.35 3.56
N LEU A 151 -4.79 -28.32 4.17
CA LEU A 151 -4.15 -27.05 4.51
C LEU A 151 -4.10 -26.79 6.02
N SER A 152 -3.07 -26.06 6.45
CA SER A 152 -2.97 -25.56 7.82
C SER A 152 -4.12 -24.60 8.16
N ALA A 153 -4.43 -23.68 7.25
CA ALA A 153 -5.49 -22.69 7.39
C ALA A 153 -6.90 -23.28 7.27
N ARG A 154 -7.87 -22.67 7.97
CA ARG A 154 -9.29 -22.92 7.78
C ARG A 154 -9.85 -21.98 6.71
N PHE A 155 -10.77 -22.46 5.88
CA PHE A 155 -11.44 -21.61 4.89
C PHE A 155 -12.28 -20.53 5.58
N ASN A 156 -11.98 -19.25 5.30
CA ASN A 156 -12.67 -18.10 5.89
C ASN A 156 -14.14 -18.01 5.48
N ARG A 157 -14.51 -18.66 4.37
CA ARG A 157 -15.88 -18.86 3.89
C ARG A 157 -16.04 -20.20 3.17
N GLY A 158 -17.26 -20.50 2.73
CA GLY A 158 -17.46 -21.51 1.68
C GLY A 158 -17.15 -20.94 0.30
N LEU A 159 -16.76 -21.81 -0.64
CA LEU A 159 -16.54 -21.49 -2.04
C LEU A 159 -17.18 -22.57 -2.93
N SER A 160 -17.84 -22.15 -4.01
CA SER A 160 -18.57 -23.05 -4.92
C SER A 160 -17.81 -23.35 -6.20
N VAL A 161 -17.99 -24.56 -6.75
CA VAL A 161 -17.45 -24.92 -8.07
C VAL A 161 -18.14 -24.12 -9.19
N ALA A 162 -19.38 -23.65 -8.96
CA ALA A 162 -20.11 -22.79 -9.90
C ALA A 162 -19.45 -21.40 -10.05
N ASP A 163 -18.78 -20.92 -9.01
CA ASP A 163 -18.19 -19.58 -8.91
C ASP A 163 -16.73 -19.52 -9.44
N ASP A 164 -16.29 -20.56 -10.17
CA ASP A 164 -14.90 -20.80 -10.58
C ASP A 164 -13.90 -20.88 -9.41
N ALA A 165 -14.33 -21.45 -8.28
CA ALA A 165 -13.44 -21.63 -7.12
C ALA A 165 -12.17 -22.40 -7.46
N LYS A 166 -11.02 -21.85 -7.06
CA LYS A 166 -9.69 -22.29 -7.47
C LYS A 166 -8.67 -22.12 -6.36
N ALA A 167 -7.69 -23.02 -6.37
CA ALA A 167 -6.42 -22.84 -5.68
C ALA A 167 -5.40 -22.19 -6.62
N VAL A 168 -4.45 -21.46 -6.05
CA VAL A 168 -3.33 -20.82 -6.75
C VAL A 168 -2.05 -20.89 -5.91
N SER A 169 -0.88 -21.02 -6.53
CA SER A 169 0.41 -20.83 -5.83
C SER A 169 0.73 -19.33 -5.64
N LEU A 170 -0.17 -18.59 -5.01
CA LEU A 170 -0.03 -17.19 -4.61
C LEU A 170 -0.34 -17.07 -3.12
N PHE A 171 0.48 -16.29 -2.44
CA PHE A 171 0.54 -16.05 -0.99
C PHE A 171 1.38 -14.76 -0.82
N PRO A 172 1.26 -14.00 0.28
CA PRO A 172 2.14 -12.84 0.53
C PRO A 172 3.62 -13.24 0.54
N ALA A 173 4.54 -12.44 0.00
CA ALA A 173 5.96 -12.78 0.13
C ALA A 173 6.41 -12.68 1.60
N ILE A 174 5.92 -11.64 2.29
CA ILE A 174 6.10 -11.41 3.72
C ILE A 174 4.74 -11.12 4.36
N THR A 175 4.49 -11.72 5.52
CA THR A 175 3.29 -11.52 6.32
C THR A 175 3.63 -11.31 7.80
N ALA A 176 2.78 -10.57 8.52
CA ALA A 176 2.84 -10.44 9.96
C ALA A 176 1.43 -10.23 10.53
N ASP A 177 1.12 -10.79 11.70
CA ASP A 177 -0.11 -10.50 12.44
C ASP A 177 0.24 -10.21 13.90
N GLY A 178 -0.08 -9.01 14.37
CA GLY A 178 0.20 -8.57 15.75
C GLY A 178 1.68 -8.29 16.07
N ALA A 179 2.57 -8.23 15.08
CA ALA A 179 4.00 -7.99 15.30
C ALA A 179 4.28 -6.55 15.76
N THR A 180 5.25 -6.40 16.66
CA THR A 180 5.67 -5.12 17.25
C THR A 180 7.17 -4.92 17.11
N ASP A 181 7.63 -3.69 16.89
CA ASP A 181 9.06 -3.35 16.89
C ASP A 181 9.89 -4.18 15.89
N ALA A 182 9.36 -4.30 14.66
CA ALA A 182 9.95 -5.10 13.59
C ALA A 182 10.36 -4.23 12.39
N GLU A 183 11.28 -4.73 11.56
CA GLU A 183 11.80 -3.98 10.41
C GLU A 183 11.92 -4.85 9.16
N LEU A 184 11.58 -4.28 8.00
CA LEU A 184 11.79 -4.82 6.67
C LEU A 184 12.60 -3.79 5.87
N ALA A 185 13.85 -4.10 5.51
CA ALA A 185 14.70 -3.11 4.85
C ALA A 185 15.58 -3.63 3.71
N ASN A 186 15.84 -2.76 2.72
CA ASN A 186 16.88 -2.94 1.71
C ASN A 186 16.78 -4.26 0.90
N PHE A 187 15.63 -4.55 0.29
CA PHE A 187 15.50 -5.70 -0.63
C PHE A 187 14.44 -5.48 -1.72
N THR A 188 14.46 -6.34 -2.73
CA THR A 188 13.45 -6.39 -3.80
C THR A 188 12.55 -7.61 -3.64
N ILE A 189 11.24 -7.44 -3.78
CA ILE A 189 10.27 -8.51 -3.98
C ILE A 189 9.82 -8.50 -5.45
N ARG A 190 9.80 -9.67 -6.10
CA ARG A 190 9.40 -9.79 -7.51
C ARG A 190 8.35 -10.87 -7.73
N GLY A 191 7.22 -10.47 -8.30
CA GLY A 191 6.18 -11.34 -8.80
C GLY A 191 6.59 -12.07 -10.09
N PRO A 192 5.69 -12.89 -10.67
CA PRO A 192 5.98 -13.62 -11.88
C PRO A 192 5.93 -12.68 -13.09
N LYS A 193 7.08 -12.46 -13.73
CA LYS A 193 7.27 -11.54 -14.86
C LYS A 193 6.17 -11.70 -15.93
N GLY A 194 5.57 -10.58 -16.33
CA GLY A 194 4.53 -10.56 -17.37
C GLY A 194 3.19 -11.19 -16.95
N TYR A 195 2.86 -11.18 -15.66
CA TYR A 195 1.55 -11.61 -15.17
C TYR A 195 0.41 -10.76 -15.75
N LYS A 196 -0.52 -11.38 -16.49
CA LYS A 196 -1.69 -10.71 -17.11
C LYS A 196 -3.05 -11.13 -16.54
N GLY A 197 -3.08 -11.81 -15.39
CA GLY A 197 -4.34 -12.25 -14.78
C GLY A 197 -5.09 -11.11 -14.07
N LYS A 198 -6.14 -11.46 -13.32
CA LYS A 198 -6.88 -10.50 -12.47
C LYS A 198 -6.09 -10.17 -11.20
N TRP A 199 -6.44 -9.04 -10.58
CA TRP A 199 -6.06 -8.74 -9.19
C TRP A 199 -6.63 -9.79 -8.24
N TRP A 200 -5.87 -10.19 -7.21
CA TRP A 200 -6.23 -11.29 -6.30
C TRP A 200 -6.85 -10.87 -4.97
N ASP A 201 -6.72 -9.59 -4.58
CA ASP A 201 -7.10 -8.96 -3.29
C ASP A 201 -5.93 -8.62 -2.35
N PHE A 202 -6.06 -7.53 -1.58
CA PHE A 202 -5.05 -7.04 -0.62
C PHE A 202 -4.54 -8.09 0.39
N THR A 203 -5.34 -9.11 0.70
CA THR A 203 -4.90 -10.24 1.54
C THR A 203 -3.77 -11.09 0.91
N TYR A 204 -3.47 -10.86 -0.38
CA TYR A 204 -2.37 -11.46 -1.14
C TYR A 204 -1.29 -10.44 -1.53
N SER A 205 -1.22 -9.26 -0.89
CA SER A 205 -0.19 -8.24 -1.12
C SER A 205 1.24 -8.81 -1.00
N ALA A 206 2.23 -8.22 -1.66
CA ALA A 206 3.61 -8.70 -1.58
C ALA A 206 4.15 -8.62 -0.15
N ILE A 207 3.85 -7.52 0.54
CA ILE A 207 3.93 -7.39 1.99
C ILE A 207 2.49 -7.22 2.51
N HIS A 208 2.06 -8.05 3.44
CA HIS A 208 0.75 -7.95 4.08
C HIS A 208 0.91 -7.97 5.61
N LEU A 209 0.91 -6.78 6.23
CA LEU A 209 1.00 -6.63 7.69
C LEU A 209 -0.39 -6.44 8.28
N VAL A 210 -0.69 -7.12 9.38
CA VAL A 210 -1.99 -7.07 10.05
C VAL A 210 -1.81 -6.75 11.54
N SER A 211 -2.58 -5.81 12.07
CA SER A 211 -2.58 -5.45 13.51
C SER A 211 -1.19 -5.06 14.10
N CYS A 212 -0.23 -4.68 13.27
CA CYS A 212 1.16 -4.47 13.67
C CYS A 212 1.39 -3.09 14.31
N GLN A 213 2.44 -2.95 15.12
CA GLN A 213 2.80 -1.67 15.76
C GLN A 213 4.28 -1.34 15.68
N ARG A 214 4.64 -0.07 15.47
CA ARG A 214 6.04 0.40 15.43
C ARG A 214 6.90 -0.40 14.44
N VAL A 215 6.31 -0.76 13.30
CA VAL A 215 7.00 -1.49 12.23
C VAL A 215 7.54 -0.51 11.19
N ARG A 216 8.77 -0.72 10.75
CA ARG A 216 9.39 0.05 9.66
C ARG A 216 9.53 -0.81 8.40
N VAL A 217 9.11 -0.26 7.26
CA VAL A 217 9.37 -0.82 5.93
C VAL A 217 10.13 0.25 5.15
N THR A 218 11.41 0.01 4.87
CA THR A 218 12.33 1.06 4.37
C THR A 218 13.16 0.57 3.19
N ASN A 219 13.18 1.31 2.08
CA ASN A 219 13.96 0.96 0.89
C ASN A 219 13.65 -0.47 0.38
N VAL A 220 12.36 -0.83 0.35
CA VAL A 220 11.87 -2.09 -0.22
C VAL A 220 11.20 -1.81 -1.56
N THR A 221 11.57 -2.57 -2.59
CA THR A 221 11.00 -2.43 -3.94
C THR A 221 10.18 -3.66 -4.31
N VAL A 222 8.92 -3.48 -4.70
CA VAL A 222 8.03 -4.52 -5.21
C VAL A 222 7.84 -4.36 -6.73
N PHE A 223 7.98 -5.45 -7.47
CA PHE A 223 7.71 -5.50 -8.91
C PHE A 223 6.69 -6.56 -9.30
N GLU A 224 5.76 -6.22 -10.20
CA GLU A 224 4.90 -7.14 -10.95
C GLU A 224 4.10 -8.10 -10.04
N TRP A 225 3.73 -7.67 -8.83
CA TRP A 225 3.03 -8.56 -7.91
C TRP A 225 1.60 -8.86 -8.39
N PRO A 226 1.10 -10.11 -8.32
CA PRO A 226 -0.27 -10.44 -8.75
C PRO A 226 -1.39 -9.81 -7.91
N SER A 227 -1.04 -9.13 -6.82
CA SER A 227 -1.98 -8.35 -6.00
C SER A 227 -1.48 -6.92 -5.76
N ASP A 228 -1.70 -6.33 -4.60
CA ASP A 228 -1.11 -5.04 -4.20
C ASP A 228 0.38 -5.20 -3.86
N GLY A 229 1.11 -4.08 -3.84
CA GLY A 229 2.52 -4.03 -3.42
C GLY A 229 2.68 -4.20 -1.91
N ILE A 230 2.45 -3.13 -1.16
CA ILE A 230 2.64 -3.08 0.30
C ILE A 230 1.31 -2.72 0.98
N GLY A 231 0.71 -3.71 1.65
CA GLY A 231 -0.54 -3.55 2.41
C GLY A 231 -0.31 -3.61 3.93
N VAL A 232 -0.91 -2.67 4.66
CA VAL A 232 -0.84 -2.58 6.13
C VAL A 232 -2.24 -2.35 6.68
N GLN A 233 -2.80 -3.37 7.33
CA GLN A 233 -4.19 -3.42 7.74
C GLN A 233 -4.33 -3.46 9.27
N ARG A 234 -5.00 -2.49 9.89
CA ARG A 234 -5.08 -2.29 11.36
C ARG A 234 -3.70 -2.02 11.98
N GLY A 235 -3.70 -1.69 13.27
CA GLY A 235 -2.48 -1.43 14.03
C GLY A 235 -2.16 0.06 14.08
N SER A 236 -0.92 0.41 14.45
CA SER A 236 -0.54 1.82 14.56
C SER A 236 0.96 2.09 14.43
N ASP A 237 1.33 3.35 14.18
CA ASP A 237 2.73 3.81 14.25
C ASP A 237 3.64 3.04 13.26
N VAL A 238 3.07 2.62 12.12
CA VAL A 238 3.81 1.95 11.04
C VAL A 238 4.36 3.00 10.08
N GLN A 239 5.64 2.87 9.74
CA GLN A 239 6.32 3.72 8.78
C GLN A 239 6.65 2.92 7.51
N VAL A 240 6.22 3.40 6.35
CA VAL A 240 6.61 2.88 5.04
C VAL A 240 7.29 3.99 4.27
N SER A 241 8.61 3.88 4.08
CA SER A 241 9.41 4.99 3.56
C SER A 241 10.44 4.57 2.52
N GLN A 242 10.71 5.43 1.54
CA GLN A 242 11.69 5.16 0.47
C GLN A 242 11.38 3.87 -0.31
N CYS A 243 10.14 3.37 -0.24
CA CYS A 243 9.73 2.12 -0.86
C CYS A 243 9.16 2.37 -2.25
N GLN A 244 9.13 1.32 -3.07
CA GLN A 244 8.64 1.43 -4.43
C GLN A 244 7.71 0.26 -4.77
N SER A 245 6.62 0.51 -5.50
CA SER A 245 5.72 -0.50 -6.04
C SER A 245 5.48 -0.25 -7.52
N HIS A 246 5.93 -1.18 -8.36
CA HIS A 246 5.98 -1.05 -9.81
C HIS A 246 5.18 -2.15 -10.50
N GLY A 247 4.14 -1.78 -11.25
CA GLY A 247 3.40 -2.73 -12.08
C GLY A 247 2.67 -3.83 -11.30
N CYS A 248 2.38 -3.63 -10.01
CA CYS A 248 1.57 -4.57 -9.23
C CYS A 248 0.13 -4.56 -9.76
N ARG A 249 -0.57 -5.69 -9.70
CA ARG A 249 -1.86 -5.84 -10.39
C ARG A 249 -3.00 -5.09 -9.70
N GLY A 250 -2.88 -4.87 -8.39
CA GLY A 250 -3.75 -4.00 -7.61
C GLY A 250 -3.12 -2.65 -7.31
N HIS A 251 -3.24 -2.19 -6.07
CA HIS A 251 -2.73 -0.90 -5.61
C HIS A 251 -1.21 -0.95 -5.34
N GLY A 252 -0.52 0.19 -5.42
CA GLY A 252 0.90 0.27 -5.06
C GLY A 252 1.12 0.12 -3.54
N PHE A 253 0.48 1.00 -2.77
CA PHE A 253 0.49 1.04 -1.32
C PHE A 253 -0.95 1.08 -0.78
N HIS A 254 -1.21 0.37 0.31
CA HIS A 254 -2.58 0.16 0.82
C HIS A 254 -2.62 0.16 2.37
N PRO A 255 -2.67 1.34 3.02
CA PRO A 255 -3.13 1.45 4.41
C PRO A 255 -4.62 1.15 4.51
N GLY A 256 -5.04 0.39 5.53
CA GLY A 256 -6.46 0.10 5.67
C GLY A 256 -6.93 -0.51 6.98
N THR A 257 -8.24 -0.76 7.02
CA THR A 257 -8.97 -1.44 8.10
C THR A 257 -8.66 -0.86 9.50
N GLY A 258 -8.68 0.46 9.68
CA GLY A 258 -8.42 1.06 11.00
C GLY A 258 -6.94 1.22 11.36
N LEU A 259 -6.04 1.39 10.38
CA LEU A 259 -4.65 1.74 10.64
C LEU A 259 -4.54 3.19 11.17
N ALA A 260 -3.86 3.38 12.30
CA ALA A 260 -3.73 4.69 12.97
C ALA A 260 -2.30 5.23 12.94
N ARG A 261 -2.12 6.55 12.84
CA ARG A 261 -0.81 7.22 13.00
C ARG A 261 0.31 6.63 12.13
N SER A 262 -0.02 6.22 10.90
CA SER A 262 0.95 5.67 9.97
C SER A 262 1.59 6.76 9.11
N VAL A 263 2.86 6.59 8.75
CA VAL A 263 3.63 7.54 7.95
C VAL A 263 4.10 6.87 6.68
N TRP A 264 3.69 7.41 5.54
CA TRP A 264 4.02 6.92 4.21
C TRP A 264 4.74 8.04 3.46
N SER A 265 6.07 8.00 3.38
CA SER A 265 6.83 9.10 2.77
C SER A 265 7.94 8.68 1.81
N HIS A 266 8.27 9.55 0.85
CA HIS A 266 9.34 9.30 -0.14
C HIS A 266 9.13 8.02 -0.97
N ASN A 267 7.87 7.63 -1.20
CA ASN A 267 7.52 6.38 -1.88
C ASN A 267 7.28 6.58 -3.37
N ILE A 268 7.43 5.53 -4.18
CA ILE A 268 7.14 5.55 -5.63
C ILE A 268 6.10 4.48 -5.96
N GLY A 269 4.88 4.87 -6.32
CA GLY A 269 3.85 3.97 -6.84
C GLY A 269 3.67 4.20 -8.33
N LYS A 270 4.26 3.34 -9.17
CA LYS A 270 4.26 3.52 -10.64
C LYS A 270 3.60 2.37 -11.39
N GLY A 271 2.69 2.70 -12.31
CA GLY A 271 2.13 1.75 -13.27
C GLY A 271 1.32 0.60 -12.65
N ASN A 272 0.85 0.76 -11.41
CA ASN A 272 0.06 -0.27 -10.73
C ASN A 272 -1.36 -0.33 -11.32
N GLY A 273 -2.02 -1.48 -11.25
CA GLY A 273 -3.33 -1.70 -11.88
C GLY A 273 -4.51 -1.01 -11.18
N GLY A 274 -4.35 -0.71 -9.89
CA GLY A 274 -5.24 0.14 -9.10
C GLY A 274 -4.68 1.55 -8.96
N ASP A 275 -4.80 2.13 -7.77
CA ASP A 275 -4.19 3.42 -7.42
C ASP A 275 -2.70 3.27 -7.08
N GLY A 276 -1.93 4.36 -7.18
CA GLY A 276 -0.57 4.41 -6.63
C GLY A 276 -0.56 4.23 -5.11
N PHE A 277 -1.46 4.92 -4.44
CA PHE A 277 -1.73 4.82 -3.00
C PHE A 277 -3.24 4.74 -2.76
N PHE A 278 -3.70 3.84 -1.89
CA PHE A 278 -5.13 3.64 -1.63
C PHE A 278 -5.46 3.62 -0.13
N PHE A 279 -6.25 4.59 0.33
CA PHE A 279 -6.84 4.58 1.68
C PHE A 279 -8.04 3.64 1.72
N CYS A 280 -8.15 2.84 2.79
CA CYS A 280 -9.19 1.81 2.89
C CYS A 280 -9.80 1.68 4.30
N ALA A 281 -10.86 2.43 4.57
CA ALA A 281 -11.79 2.26 5.68
C ALA A 281 -11.21 2.36 7.12
N ARG A 282 -11.47 3.53 7.72
CA ARG A 282 -11.10 3.97 9.08
C ARG A 282 -9.60 4.20 9.31
N VAL A 283 -8.80 4.37 8.26
CA VAL A 283 -7.44 4.89 8.38
C VAL A 283 -7.51 6.31 8.96
N HIS A 284 -6.76 6.59 10.03
CA HIS A 284 -6.85 7.89 10.68
C HIS A 284 -5.51 8.41 11.21
N HIS A 285 -5.42 9.73 11.33
CA HIS A 285 -4.24 10.44 11.86
C HIS A 285 -2.94 10.07 11.11
N SER A 286 -3.06 9.63 9.85
CA SER A 286 -1.96 9.11 9.05
C SER A 286 -1.54 10.11 7.98
N THR A 287 -0.26 10.07 7.59
CA THR A 287 0.32 11.01 6.61
C THR A 287 0.81 10.24 5.38
N CYS A 288 0.46 10.74 4.20
CA CYS A 288 1.04 10.35 2.92
C CYS A 288 1.75 11.58 2.34
N SER A 289 3.09 11.56 2.28
CA SER A 289 3.88 12.73 1.89
C SER A 289 5.05 12.46 0.95
N ASP A 290 5.57 13.50 0.29
CA ASP A 290 6.84 13.50 -0.45
C ASP A 290 6.97 12.37 -1.49
N SER A 291 5.85 11.82 -1.98
CA SER A 291 5.80 10.58 -2.75
C SER A 291 5.36 10.82 -4.19
N VAL A 292 5.77 9.93 -5.10
CA VAL A 292 5.45 9.99 -6.53
C VAL A 292 4.51 8.86 -6.92
N PHE A 293 3.30 9.21 -7.35
CA PHE A 293 2.28 8.26 -7.77
C PHE A 293 1.90 8.51 -9.24
N SER A 294 2.50 7.76 -10.16
CA SER A 294 2.36 8.00 -11.60
C SER A 294 1.94 6.79 -12.43
N GLU A 295 1.26 7.06 -13.56
CA GLU A 295 0.89 6.04 -14.57
C GLU A 295 -0.02 4.91 -14.03
N ASN A 296 -0.65 5.08 -12.86
CA ASN A 296 -1.46 4.04 -12.24
C ASN A 296 -2.86 3.93 -12.88
N GLY A 297 -3.44 2.73 -12.81
CA GLY A 297 -4.70 2.34 -13.47
C GLY A 297 -5.97 3.00 -12.93
N LEU A 298 -5.89 3.66 -11.77
CA LEU A 298 -6.95 4.48 -11.19
C LEU A 298 -6.41 5.89 -10.89
N ALA A 299 -6.31 6.29 -9.62
CA ALA A 299 -5.74 7.57 -9.22
C ALA A 299 -4.25 7.47 -8.82
N GLY A 300 -3.59 8.61 -8.66
CA GLY A 300 -2.31 8.67 -7.94
C GLY A 300 -2.53 8.29 -6.47
N ILE A 301 -3.44 9.01 -5.81
CA ILE A 301 -3.93 8.71 -4.46
C ILE A 301 -5.45 8.57 -4.52
N GLY A 302 -6.00 7.43 -4.11
CA GLY A 302 -7.43 7.12 -4.21
C GLY A 302 -8.06 6.67 -2.89
N GLY A 303 -9.39 6.72 -2.83
CA GLY A 303 -10.15 6.26 -1.65
C GLY A 303 -10.03 7.15 -0.43
N VAL A 304 -9.50 8.38 -0.55
CA VAL A 304 -9.35 9.30 0.59
C VAL A 304 -10.71 9.54 1.25
N ALA A 305 -10.76 9.48 2.58
CA ALA A 305 -11.95 9.52 3.43
C ALA A 305 -12.90 8.29 3.37
N ARG A 306 -12.73 7.38 2.40
CA ARG A 306 -13.74 6.39 2.05
C ARG A 306 -13.95 5.32 3.13
N GLY A 307 -15.14 5.33 3.73
CA GLY A 307 -15.52 4.36 4.75
C GLY A 307 -15.07 4.77 6.15
N GLY A 308 -14.96 6.09 6.38
CA GLY A 308 -14.66 6.69 7.68
C GLY A 308 -13.17 6.90 7.94
N ASP A 309 -12.35 7.03 6.89
CA ASP A 309 -10.99 7.54 7.06
C ASP A 309 -11.10 9.04 7.43
N HIS A 310 -10.37 9.51 8.44
CA HIS A 310 -10.53 10.87 9.00
C HIS A 310 -9.23 11.38 9.63
N HIS A 311 -9.01 12.70 9.66
CA HIS A 311 -7.77 13.33 10.14
C HIS A 311 -6.50 12.86 9.42
N ASN A 312 -6.55 12.53 8.13
CA ASN A 312 -5.33 12.19 7.37
C ASN A 312 -4.78 13.42 6.63
N ILE A 313 -3.47 13.39 6.43
CA ILE A 313 -2.71 14.45 5.74
C ILE A 313 -2.15 13.86 4.45
N ILE A 314 -2.45 14.52 3.33
CA ILE A 314 -1.95 14.19 2.00
C ILE A 314 -1.15 15.41 1.53
N SER A 315 0.16 15.39 1.74
CA SER A 315 1.02 16.58 1.57
C SER A 315 2.16 16.40 0.57
N ASP A 316 2.42 17.39 -0.27
CA ASP A 316 3.68 17.48 -1.05
C ASP A 316 3.96 16.29 -1.99
N ASN A 317 2.91 15.56 -2.41
CA ASN A 317 3.03 14.44 -3.34
C ASN A 317 2.98 14.89 -4.80
N VAL A 318 3.56 14.08 -5.70
CA VAL A 318 3.41 14.21 -7.16
C VAL A 318 2.46 13.13 -7.67
N CYS A 319 1.26 13.51 -8.10
CA CYS A 319 0.30 12.61 -8.74
C CYS A 319 0.22 12.93 -10.24
N SER A 320 0.79 12.09 -11.10
CA SER A 320 0.91 12.40 -12.53
C SER A 320 0.59 11.28 -13.52
N TYR A 321 -0.01 11.63 -14.67
CA TYR A 321 -0.32 10.69 -15.76
C TYR A 321 -1.12 9.43 -15.31
N ASN A 322 -1.88 9.52 -14.22
CA ASN A 322 -2.75 8.43 -13.80
C ASN A 322 -3.99 8.36 -14.71
N GLN A 323 -4.57 7.17 -14.84
CA GLN A 323 -5.70 6.92 -15.73
C GLN A 323 -6.93 7.77 -15.38
N LYS A 324 -7.12 8.08 -14.09
CA LYS A 324 -8.26 8.86 -13.59
C LYS A 324 -7.79 10.13 -12.87
N TRP A 325 -8.10 10.26 -11.58
CA TRP A 325 -7.79 11.47 -10.80
C TRP A 325 -6.30 11.53 -10.43
N GLY A 326 -5.80 12.72 -10.11
CA GLY A 326 -4.56 12.82 -9.35
C GLY A 326 -4.78 12.38 -7.90
N ILE A 327 -5.79 12.98 -7.27
CA ILE A 327 -6.27 12.64 -5.92
C ILE A 327 -7.80 12.46 -5.95
N GLU A 328 -8.29 11.31 -5.47
CA GLU A 328 -9.73 11.06 -5.27
C GLU A 328 -10.07 10.98 -3.79
N ALA A 329 -10.91 11.93 -3.32
CA ALA A 329 -11.53 11.91 -2.00
C ALA A 329 -13.04 11.75 -2.12
N THR A 330 -13.60 10.84 -1.32
CA THR A 330 -14.97 10.37 -1.50
C THR A 330 -15.62 9.89 -0.19
N ARG A 331 -16.80 10.41 0.13
CA ARG A 331 -17.69 9.94 1.22
C ARG A 331 -17.03 9.91 2.60
N GLY A 332 -16.61 11.09 3.06
CA GLY A 332 -16.09 11.31 4.40
C GLY A 332 -15.61 12.73 4.60
N ASP A 333 -14.84 12.96 5.67
CA ASP A 333 -14.58 14.29 6.19
C ASP A 333 -13.18 14.46 6.80
N GLU A 334 -12.87 15.70 7.19
CA GLU A 334 -11.72 16.03 8.05
C GLU A 334 -10.34 15.62 7.48
N GLN A 335 -10.16 15.76 6.15
CA GLN A 335 -8.87 15.56 5.47
C GLN A 335 -8.13 16.89 5.24
N ILE A 336 -6.80 16.81 5.20
CA ILE A 336 -5.93 17.90 4.73
C ILE A 336 -5.23 17.44 3.44
N ILE A 337 -5.52 18.12 2.32
CA ILE A 337 -4.89 17.87 1.01
C ILE A 337 -4.10 19.12 0.63
N THR A 338 -2.77 19.09 0.77
CA THR A 338 -1.95 20.30 0.68
C THR A 338 -0.63 20.14 -0.09
N GLY A 339 -0.16 21.20 -0.75
CA GLY A 339 1.17 21.21 -1.39
C GLY A 339 1.38 20.25 -2.57
N ASN A 340 0.38 19.45 -2.95
CA ASN A 340 0.54 18.39 -3.95
C ASN A 340 0.69 18.98 -5.37
N LEU A 341 1.56 18.38 -6.17
CA LEU A 341 1.66 18.60 -7.61
C LEU A 341 0.80 17.56 -8.34
N VAL A 342 -0.23 18.02 -9.03
CA VAL A 342 -1.21 17.17 -9.71
C VAL A 342 -1.19 17.46 -11.21
N LEU A 343 -0.54 16.59 -11.96
CA LEU A 343 -0.06 16.89 -13.32
C LEU A 343 -0.60 15.89 -14.36
N SER A 344 -1.31 16.37 -15.37
CA SER A 344 -1.57 15.62 -16.61
C SER A 344 -2.26 14.25 -16.38
N ASN A 345 -3.15 14.14 -15.40
CA ASN A 345 -3.96 12.95 -15.15
C ASN A 345 -5.15 12.86 -16.14
N SER A 346 -6.19 12.06 -15.84
CA SER A 346 -7.36 11.81 -16.71
C SER A 346 -7.01 11.09 -18.02
N GLN A 347 -5.95 10.27 -18.01
CA GLN A 347 -5.39 9.62 -19.21
C GLN A 347 -6.33 8.60 -19.88
N GLU A 348 -7.24 7.95 -19.14
CA GLU A 348 -8.20 6.98 -19.71
C GLU A 348 -9.23 7.68 -20.60
N ARG A 349 -9.72 8.84 -20.15
CA ARG A 349 -10.76 9.65 -20.81
C ARG A 349 -10.50 11.13 -20.54
N ALA A 350 -9.97 11.84 -21.54
CA ALA A 350 -9.58 13.24 -21.43
C ALA A 350 -10.74 14.14 -20.99
N GLY A 351 -10.51 14.93 -19.94
CA GLY A 351 -11.45 15.91 -19.40
C GLY A 351 -12.58 15.35 -18.55
N GLU A 352 -12.66 14.03 -18.32
CA GLU A 352 -13.69 13.43 -17.46
C GLU A 352 -13.31 13.43 -15.98
N PHE A 353 -12.02 13.31 -15.67
CA PHE A 353 -11.52 13.21 -14.30
C PHE A 353 -10.79 14.50 -13.90
N PRO A 354 -11.24 15.23 -12.86
CA PRO A 354 -10.51 16.37 -12.34
C PRO A 354 -9.18 15.96 -11.68
N GLY A 355 -8.24 16.90 -11.59
CA GLY A 355 -6.99 16.68 -10.87
C GLY A 355 -7.24 16.27 -9.41
N ILE A 356 -8.11 17.00 -8.71
CA ILE A 356 -8.56 16.65 -7.36
C ILE A 356 -10.09 16.55 -7.35
N ARG A 357 -10.63 15.38 -6.96
CA ARG A 357 -12.07 15.15 -6.79
C ARG A 357 -12.45 15.18 -5.32
N LEU A 358 -13.52 15.93 -5.02
CA LEU A 358 -14.22 15.94 -3.73
C LEU A 358 -15.68 15.48 -3.96
N HIS A 359 -16.04 14.27 -3.53
CA HIS A 359 -17.37 13.71 -3.76
C HIS A 359 -18.05 13.25 -2.47
N ASP A 360 -19.20 13.81 -2.13
CA ASP A 360 -19.84 13.61 -0.81
C ASP A 360 -18.84 13.88 0.35
N MET A 361 -18.09 15.00 0.26
CA MET A 361 -16.99 15.34 1.17
C MET A 361 -17.35 16.53 2.09
N GLU A 362 -17.09 16.41 3.39
CA GLU A 362 -17.37 17.47 4.38
C GLU A 362 -16.13 17.98 5.14
N ARG A 363 -16.08 19.27 5.48
CA ARG A 363 -15.13 19.82 6.49
C ARG A 363 -13.64 19.56 6.18
N ASN A 364 -13.26 19.56 4.90
CA ASN A 364 -11.88 19.35 4.45
C ASN A 364 -11.14 20.67 4.20
N VAL A 365 -9.81 20.62 4.28
CA VAL A 365 -8.91 21.69 3.85
C VAL A 365 -8.16 21.23 2.60
N VAL A 366 -8.34 21.94 1.48
CA VAL A 366 -7.65 21.68 0.21
C VAL A 366 -6.90 22.93 -0.20
N THR A 367 -5.60 22.98 0.09
CA THR A 367 -4.84 24.23 0.00
C THR A 367 -3.46 24.11 -0.61
N SER A 368 -2.99 25.16 -1.28
CA SER A 368 -1.60 25.26 -1.78
C SER A 368 -1.21 24.14 -2.76
N ASN A 369 -2.17 23.45 -3.37
CA ASN A 369 -1.91 22.43 -4.39
C ASN A 369 -1.66 23.12 -5.75
N ARG A 370 -0.80 22.53 -6.58
CA ARG A 370 -0.54 22.96 -7.95
C ARG A 370 -1.09 21.93 -8.93
N LEU A 371 -2.08 22.32 -9.70
CA LEU A 371 -2.73 21.51 -10.73
C LEU A 371 -2.35 22.08 -12.10
N ALA A 372 -1.89 21.22 -13.01
CA ALA A 372 -1.52 21.61 -14.38
C ALA A 372 -1.70 20.42 -15.35
N ASP A 373 -1.69 20.72 -16.64
CA ASP A 373 -1.41 19.75 -17.69
C ASP A 373 -0.24 20.28 -18.54
N ASP A 374 0.74 19.43 -18.82
CA ASP A 374 1.96 19.77 -19.57
C ASP A 374 2.04 19.08 -20.94
N GLN A 375 0.96 18.44 -21.37
CA GLN A 375 0.87 17.78 -22.66
C GLN A 375 0.41 18.76 -23.74
N ASN A 376 0.83 18.51 -25.00
CA ASN A 376 0.35 19.28 -26.15
C ASN A 376 -1.17 19.16 -26.35
N GLU A 377 -1.75 18.03 -25.97
CA GLU A 377 -3.19 17.74 -25.98
C GLU A 377 -3.64 17.46 -24.54
N PRO A 378 -4.11 18.48 -23.78
CA PRO A 378 -4.39 18.34 -22.36
C PRO A 378 -5.48 17.31 -22.04
N THR A 379 -5.18 16.37 -21.16
CA THR A 379 -6.13 15.37 -20.66
C THR A 379 -6.77 15.81 -19.34
N GLN A 380 -6.00 16.42 -18.44
CA GLN A 380 -6.49 17.01 -17.20
C GLN A 380 -6.97 18.44 -17.46
N THR A 381 -8.26 18.59 -17.79
CA THR A 381 -8.85 19.92 -18.12
C THR A 381 -9.73 20.51 -17.01
N GLN A 382 -9.91 19.79 -15.90
CA GLN A 382 -10.60 20.24 -14.69
C GLN A 382 -9.64 20.19 -13.49
N GLY A 383 -9.63 21.23 -12.67
CA GLY A 383 -8.76 21.35 -11.49
C GLY A 383 -9.32 20.63 -10.27
N ILE A 384 -9.90 21.40 -9.34
CA ILE A 384 -10.51 20.91 -8.09
C ILE A 384 -12.03 20.94 -8.24
N VAL A 385 -12.72 19.82 -8.01
CA VAL A 385 -14.17 19.71 -8.27
C VAL A 385 -14.91 19.05 -7.11
N GLU A 386 -15.83 19.80 -6.51
CA GLU A 386 -16.87 19.28 -5.63
C GLU A 386 -18.02 18.63 -6.43
N SER A 387 -18.67 17.61 -5.87
CA SER A 387 -19.81 16.92 -6.47
C SER A 387 -20.65 16.14 -5.45
N GLY A 388 -21.91 15.86 -5.75
CA GLY A 388 -22.78 15.11 -4.83
C GLY A 388 -23.24 15.96 -3.66
N ALA A 389 -23.22 15.41 -2.45
CA ALA A 389 -23.60 16.09 -1.21
C ALA A 389 -22.43 16.83 -0.52
N THR A 390 -21.35 17.10 -1.24
CA THR A 390 -20.15 17.80 -0.74
C THR A 390 -20.49 19.20 -0.18
N ASP A 391 -20.01 19.53 1.02
CA ASP A 391 -20.24 20.83 1.66
C ASP A 391 -19.16 21.18 2.72
N TYR A 392 -19.17 22.40 3.27
CA TYR A 392 -18.28 22.84 4.37
C TYR A 392 -16.76 22.73 4.11
N ASN A 393 -16.30 22.69 2.85
CA ASN A 393 -14.87 22.59 2.55
C ASN A 393 -14.21 23.97 2.37
N LEU A 394 -12.96 24.10 2.81
CA LEU A 394 -12.11 25.26 2.52
C LEU A 394 -11.12 24.90 1.40
N ILE A 395 -11.34 25.47 0.21
CA ILE A 395 -10.48 25.28 -0.96
C ILE A 395 -9.73 26.58 -1.21
N SER A 396 -8.45 26.68 -0.82
CA SER A 396 -7.76 27.98 -0.81
C SER A 396 -6.32 27.97 -1.32
N SER A 397 -5.88 29.08 -1.92
CA SER A 397 -4.48 29.28 -2.36
C SER A 397 -3.95 28.20 -3.34
N ASN A 398 -4.82 27.52 -4.08
CA ASN A 398 -4.41 26.54 -5.10
C ASN A 398 -4.10 27.23 -6.43
N LEU A 399 -3.20 26.65 -7.23
CA LEU A 399 -2.85 27.11 -8.57
C LEU A 399 -3.30 26.07 -9.61
N CYS A 400 -4.37 26.36 -10.34
CA CYS A 400 -5.00 25.48 -11.33
C CYS A 400 -4.69 25.92 -12.78
N ALA A 401 -3.40 25.96 -13.13
CA ALA A 401 -2.94 26.55 -14.39
C ALA A 401 -3.43 25.80 -15.63
N GLY A 402 -4.03 26.53 -16.57
CA GLY A 402 -4.45 26.00 -17.89
C GLY A 402 -5.73 25.15 -17.87
N MET A 403 -6.42 25.08 -16.73
CA MET A 403 -7.67 24.33 -16.58
C MET A 403 -8.84 25.07 -17.22
N LYS A 404 -9.76 24.35 -17.88
CA LYS A 404 -11.03 24.94 -18.37
C LYS A 404 -11.93 25.35 -17.21
N GLN A 405 -11.84 24.63 -16.09
CA GLN A 405 -12.57 24.87 -14.85
C GLN A 405 -11.60 24.62 -13.70
N GLY A 406 -11.04 25.69 -13.12
CA GLY A 406 -9.97 25.59 -12.12
C GLY A 406 -10.44 25.12 -10.74
N VAL A 407 -11.53 25.70 -10.23
CA VAL A 407 -12.20 25.25 -8.98
C VAL A 407 -13.71 25.28 -9.20
N ILE A 408 -14.40 24.19 -8.86
CA ILE A 408 -15.86 24.07 -8.89
C ILE A 408 -16.34 23.69 -7.48
N ILE A 409 -17.26 24.48 -6.94
CA ILE A 409 -17.95 24.21 -5.67
C ILE A 409 -19.43 23.91 -5.90
N VAL A 410 -19.99 23.02 -5.09
CA VAL A 410 -21.44 22.74 -5.02
C VAL A 410 -21.99 22.89 -3.61
N GLY A 411 -21.13 22.87 -2.58
CA GLY A 411 -21.51 23.08 -1.19
C GLY A 411 -21.99 24.50 -0.92
N ALA A 412 -23.10 24.65 -0.20
CA ALA A 412 -23.64 25.95 0.19
C ALA A 412 -22.74 26.69 1.21
N HIS A 413 -22.02 25.93 2.03
CA HIS A 413 -21.12 26.39 3.07
C HIS A 413 -19.64 26.23 2.70
N SER A 414 -19.33 25.48 1.64
CA SER A 414 -17.98 25.45 1.04
C SER A 414 -17.51 26.84 0.60
N ARG A 415 -16.19 27.07 0.65
CA ARG A 415 -15.54 28.35 0.29
C ARG A 415 -14.34 28.11 -0.61
N ALA A 416 -14.24 28.90 -1.68
CA ALA A 416 -13.13 28.89 -2.62
C ALA A 416 -12.44 30.27 -2.59
N GLU A 417 -11.25 30.36 -1.98
CA GLU A 417 -10.63 31.64 -1.62
C GLU A 417 -9.16 31.73 -2.07
N GLY A 418 -8.78 32.81 -2.76
CA GLY A 418 -7.38 33.04 -3.17
C GLY A 418 -6.79 32.03 -4.16
N ASN A 419 -7.63 31.22 -4.83
CA ASN A 419 -7.17 30.30 -5.87
C ASN A 419 -6.85 31.05 -7.17
N LEU A 420 -5.79 30.65 -7.85
CA LEU A 420 -5.41 31.14 -9.19
C LEU A 420 -5.80 30.08 -10.21
N THR A 421 -6.54 30.46 -11.25
CA THR A 421 -7.13 29.55 -12.27
C THR A 421 -6.86 30.05 -13.68
#